data_AF-A0AAV1SMZ7-F1
#
_entry.id   AF-A0AAV1SMZ7-F1
#
_cell.length_a   1.000
_cell.length_b   1.000
_cell.length_c   1.000
_cell.angle_alpha   90.00
_cell.angle_beta   90.00
_cell.angle_gamma   90.00
#
_symmetry.space_group_name_H-M   'P 1'
#
loop_
_entity.id
_entity.type
_entity.pdbx_description
1 polymer ?
#
loop_
_entity_poly.entity_id
_entity_poly.type
_entity_poly.pdbx_seq_one_letter_code
_entity_poly.pdbx_strand_id
1 'polypeptide(L)'
;MAHHLLAPDLEWWFHGPPIHQQHLMSLLTGQSSSSSTTPNNKSFTFHPLSNIVGFGSMVLVEGFNKDWNVSWVHAWIVTNGIVTQVREYFNTSVTVTRFGDGGSSIASSHAITTSQSGPRCQSVWQSKVSDNKSVPGLVLAL
;
A
#
# COMPACT_ATOMS: atom_id res chain seq x y z
N MET A 1 14.35 -10.20 14.78
CA MET A 1 14.78 -8.83 14.47
C MET A 1 14.79 -8.71 12.94
N ALA A 2 13.92 -7.87 12.35
CA ALA A 2 13.62 -7.87 10.91
C ALA A 2 14.73 -7.28 10.02
N HIS A 3 15.88 -6.87 10.61
CA HIS A 3 16.94 -6.14 9.91
C HIS A 3 17.57 -6.91 8.74
N HIS A 4 17.51 -8.24 8.71
CA HIS A 4 18.00 -9.03 7.58
C HIS A 4 17.03 -9.06 6.38
N LEU A 5 15.79 -8.60 6.56
CA LEU A 5 14.77 -8.57 5.51
C LEU A 5 14.62 -7.20 4.86
N LEU A 6 15.21 -6.15 5.45
CA LEU A 6 15.14 -4.78 4.94
C LEU A 6 16.47 -4.42 4.29
N ALA A 7 16.41 -3.75 3.14
CA ALA A 7 17.59 -3.20 2.50
C ALA A 7 18.22 -2.10 3.41
N PRO A 8 19.55 -1.96 3.46
CA PRO A 8 20.21 -0.90 4.22
C PRO A 8 19.79 0.52 3.79
N ASP A 9 19.41 0.68 2.52
CA ASP A 9 18.98 1.90 1.86
C ASP A 9 17.45 1.93 1.64
N LEU A 10 16.69 1.33 2.57
CA LEU A 10 15.22 1.24 2.51
C LEU A 10 14.57 2.60 2.21
N GLU A 11 13.84 2.66 1.09
CA GLU A 11 13.05 3.84 0.73
C GLU A 11 11.71 3.81 1.48
N TRP A 12 11.49 4.78 2.36
CA TRP A 12 10.29 4.87 3.18
C TRP A 12 9.40 6.05 2.80
N TRP A 13 8.11 5.77 2.57
CA TRP A 13 7.09 6.80 2.35
C TRP A 13 5.93 6.65 3.33
N PHE A 14 5.42 7.79 3.77
CA PHE A 14 4.27 7.87 4.65
C PHE A 14 3.24 8.85 4.10
N HIS A 15 1.97 8.47 4.16
CA HIS A 15 0.86 9.37 3.92
C HIS A 15 -0.27 9.10 4.93
N GLY A 16 -0.72 10.16 5.61
CA GLY A 16 -1.80 10.07 6.60
C GLY A 16 -1.59 11.07 7.74
N PRO A 17 -2.38 10.97 8.82
CA PRO A 17 -2.20 11.82 9.99
C PRO A 17 -0.82 11.62 10.64
N PRO A 18 -0.03 12.68 10.91
CA PRO A 18 1.34 12.57 11.42
C PRO A 18 1.49 11.76 12.71
N ILE A 19 0.43 11.67 13.51
CA ILE A 19 0.40 10.88 14.75
C ILE A 19 0.64 9.37 14.53
N HIS A 20 0.49 8.87 13.31
CA HIS A 20 0.64 7.45 12.97
C HIS A 20 1.99 7.10 12.31
N GLN A 21 2.84 8.09 12.01
CA GLN A 21 4.05 7.93 11.18
C GLN A 21 5.10 6.96 11.73
N GLN A 22 5.14 6.76 13.04
CA GLN A 22 6.22 6.03 13.69
C GLN A 22 5.88 4.57 14.00
N HIS A 23 4.64 4.11 13.75
CA HIS A 23 4.18 2.80 14.19
C HIS A 23 4.93 1.64 13.51
N LEU A 24 4.97 1.57 12.18
CA LEU A 24 5.64 0.47 11.47
C LEU A 24 7.16 0.61 11.55
N MET A 25 7.69 1.83 11.48
CA MET A 25 9.13 2.07 11.66
C MET A 25 9.60 1.53 13.01
N SER A 26 8.92 1.89 14.10
CA SER A 26 9.27 1.40 15.45
C SER A 26 9.12 -0.12 15.59
N LEU A 27 8.17 -0.73 14.87
CA LEU A 27 8.01 -2.18 14.83
C LEU A 27 9.19 -2.86 14.13
N LEU A 28 9.62 -2.34 12.99
CA LEU A 28 10.68 -2.90 12.17
C LEU A 28 12.07 -2.71 12.80
N THR A 29 12.31 -1.57 13.45
CA THR A 29 13.57 -1.27 14.16
C THR A 29 13.61 -1.85 15.58
N GLY A 30 12.47 -2.32 16.12
CA GLY A 30 12.37 -2.81 17.49
C GLY A 30 12.26 -1.72 18.56
N GLN A 31 12.06 -0.46 18.17
CA GLN A 31 11.87 0.69 19.08
C GLN A 31 10.50 0.69 19.79
N SER A 32 9.58 -0.22 19.44
CA SER A 32 8.23 -0.35 20.01
C SER A 32 8.16 -0.62 21.54
N SER A 33 9.30 -0.68 22.24
CA SER A 33 9.40 -1.08 23.65
C SER A 33 9.66 0.06 24.65
N SER A 34 9.79 1.32 24.23
CA SER A 34 9.98 2.43 25.18
C SER A 34 9.22 3.71 24.80
N SER A 35 8.23 4.05 25.63
CA SER A 35 7.75 5.43 25.90
C SER A 35 7.10 6.24 24.76
N SER A 36 6.08 5.71 24.08
CA SER A 36 5.10 6.59 23.42
C SER A 36 3.92 6.85 24.37
N THR A 37 3.96 7.96 25.10
CA THR A 37 2.85 8.46 25.92
C THR A 37 1.71 8.91 25.00
N THR A 38 0.92 7.95 24.54
CA THR A 38 -0.36 8.22 23.88
C THR A 38 -1.43 8.34 24.96
N PRO A 39 -2.56 9.05 24.73
CA PRO A 39 -3.54 9.38 25.77
C PRO A 39 -4.22 8.19 26.46
N ASN A 40 -3.80 6.94 26.17
CA ASN A 40 -4.42 5.72 26.66
C ASN A 40 -3.43 4.58 26.99
N ASN A 41 -2.10 4.83 27.04
CA ASN A 41 -1.07 3.84 27.43
C ASN A 41 -1.09 2.51 26.63
N LYS A 42 -1.70 2.51 25.43
CA LYS A 42 -1.80 1.35 24.54
C LYS A 42 -0.82 1.51 23.39
N SER A 43 0.02 0.50 23.15
CA SER A 43 0.84 0.39 21.94
C SER A 43 -0.06 0.17 20.72
N PHE A 44 0.32 0.74 19.57
CA PHE A 44 -0.36 0.47 18.31
C PHE A 44 -0.03 -0.95 17.81
N THR A 45 -1.05 -1.69 17.37
CA THR A 45 -0.89 -3.04 16.81
C THR A 45 -1.49 -3.09 15.41
N PHE A 46 -0.77 -3.69 14.47
CA PHE A 46 -1.26 -3.92 13.12
C PHE A 46 -2.11 -5.18 13.07
N HIS A 47 -3.39 -5.03 12.72
CA HIS A 47 -4.32 -6.13 12.48
C HIS A 47 -4.62 -6.23 10.98
N PRO A 48 -3.82 -7.01 10.22
CA PRO A 48 -4.04 -7.19 8.79
C PRO A 48 -5.37 -7.89 8.54
N LEU A 49 -6.05 -7.52 7.46
CA LEU A 49 -7.09 -8.38 6.90
C LEU A 49 -6.46 -9.64 6.31
N SER A 50 -7.22 -10.73 6.24
CA SER A 50 -6.71 -12.05 5.81
C SER A 50 -6.19 -12.10 4.36
N ASN A 51 -6.37 -11.04 3.56
CA ASN A 51 -5.97 -11.01 2.15
C ASN A 51 -4.70 -10.17 1.98
N ILE A 52 -3.63 -10.83 1.52
CA ILE A 52 -2.38 -10.21 1.08
C ILE A 52 -2.32 -10.40 -0.44
N VAL A 53 -2.05 -9.32 -1.18
CA VAL A 53 -2.06 -9.34 -2.65
C VAL A 53 -0.67 -9.03 -3.19
N GLY A 54 -0.23 -9.78 -4.19
CA GLY A 54 1.05 -9.58 -4.86
C GLY A 54 0.88 -9.15 -6.32
N PHE A 55 1.68 -8.17 -6.75
CA PHE A 55 1.82 -7.69 -8.13
C PHE A 55 3.30 -7.62 -8.51
N GLY A 56 3.84 -8.69 -9.10
CA GLY A 56 5.27 -8.75 -9.41
C GLY A 56 6.10 -8.65 -8.13
N SER A 57 6.94 -7.62 -8.01
CA SER A 57 7.72 -7.33 -6.79
C SER A 57 6.94 -6.60 -5.70
N MET A 58 5.74 -6.09 -6.00
CA MET A 58 4.94 -5.34 -5.04
C MET A 58 4.04 -6.28 -4.22
N VAL A 59 4.03 -6.11 -2.91
CA VAL A 59 3.14 -6.81 -1.97
C VAL A 59 2.30 -5.77 -1.24
N LEU A 60 0.97 -5.95 -1.24
CA LEU A 60 0.05 -5.09 -0.53
C LEU A 60 -0.70 -5.85 0.55
N VAL A 61 -0.92 -5.17 1.66
CA VAL A 61 -1.78 -5.62 2.75
C VAL A 61 -2.51 -4.41 3.32
N GLU A 62 -3.79 -4.59 3.62
CA GLU A 62 -4.60 -3.59 4.32
C GLU A 62 -5.06 -4.14 5.67
N GLY A 63 -5.40 -3.24 6.58
CA GLY A 63 -5.89 -3.61 7.90
C GLY A 63 -6.59 -2.49 8.62
N PHE A 64 -7.15 -2.83 9.77
CA PHE A 64 -7.92 -1.91 10.59
C PHE A 64 -7.60 -2.13 12.07
N ASN A 65 -7.18 -1.07 12.76
CA ASN A 65 -7.07 -1.08 14.20
C ASN A 65 -8.37 -0.55 14.82
N LYS A 66 -9.10 -1.42 15.54
CA LYS A 66 -10.38 -1.07 16.20
C LYS A 66 -10.21 -0.11 17.37
N ASP A 67 -9.20 -0.33 18.22
CA ASP A 67 -8.93 0.52 19.40
C ASP A 67 -8.64 1.97 18.99
N TRP A 68 -7.99 2.15 17.85
CA TRP A 68 -7.59 3.45 17.32
C TRP A 68 -8.56 3.98 16.25
N ASN A 69 -9.52 3.16 15.81
CA ASN A 69 -10.47 3.44 14.71
C ASN A 69 -9.78 3.91 13.41
N VAL A 70 -8.65 3.28 13.07
CA VAL A 70 -7.74 3.71 12.00
C VAL A 70 -7.57 2.60 10.97
N SER A 71 -7.73 2.94 9.69
CA SER A 71 -7.42 2.07 8.57
C SER A 71 -5.99 2.31 8.08
N TRP A 72 -5.36 1.28 7.55
CA TRP A 72 -4.02 1.37 6.98
C TRP A 72 -3.84 0.45 5.79
N VAL A 73 -2.98 0.85 4.86
CA VAL A 73 -2.49 0.04 3.74
C VAL A 73 -0.97 0.13 3.74
N HIS A 74 -0.31 -1.02 3.63
CA HIS A 74 1.12 -1.08 3.37
C HIS A 74 1.37 -1.64 1.97
N ALA A 75 2.21 -0.97 1.20
CA ALA A 75 2.70 -1.45 -0.09
C ALA A 75 4.22 -1.58 -0.03
N TRP A 76 4.71 -2.80 -0.18
CA TRP A 76 6.13 -3.14 -0.04
C TRP A 76 6.68 -3.57 -1.40
N ILE A 77 7.86 -3.10 -1.75
CA ILE A 77 8.61 -3.61 -2.91
C ILE A 77 9.65 -4.59 -2.41
N VAL A 78 9.61 -5.82 -2.93
CA VAL A 78 10.50 -6.92 -2.58
C VAL A 78 11.34 -7.30 -3.79
N THR A 79 12.66 -7.22 -3.65
CA THR A 79 13.64 -7.59 -4.67
C THR A 79 14.56 -8.66 -4.09
N ASN A 80 14.63 -9.83 -4.73
CA ASN A 80 15.46 -10.96 -4.28
C ASN A 80 15.21 -11.37 -2.81
N GLY A 81 13.95 -11.31 -2.35
CA GLY A 81 13.56 -11.63 -0.98
C GLY A 81 13.85 -10.53 0.05
N ILE A 82 14.40 -9.38 -0.37
CA ILE A 82 14.70 -8.22 0.47
C ILE A 82 13.70 -7.09 0.17
N VAL A 83 13.16 -6.47 1.22
CA VAL A 83 12.29 -5.30 1.10
C VAL A 83 13.15 -4.06 0.82
N THR A 84 12.94 -3.44 -0.34
CA THR A 84 13.70 -2.26 -0.78
C THR A 84 12.89 -0.96 -0.67
N GLN A 85 11.56 -1.05 -0.68
CA GLN A 85 10.69 0.10 -0.45
C GLN A 85 9.51 -0.28 0.45
N VAL A 86 9.12 0.63 1.34
CA VAL A 86 7.90 0.54 2.14
C VAL A 86 7.12 1.84 1.98
N ARG A 87 5.86 1.72 1.58
CA ARG A 87 4.90 2.83 1.56
C ARG A 87 3.77 2.54 2.52
N GLU A 88 3.51 3.47 3.41
CA GLU A 88 2.51 3.38 4.46
C GLU A 88 1.43 4.44 4.25
N TYR A 89 0.17 4.00 4.25
CA TYR A 89 -1.00 4.84 4.00
C TYR A 89 -1.98 4.68 5.15
N PHE A 90 -2.13 5.68 6.00
CA PHE A 90 -3.12 5.69 7.08
C PHE A 90 -4.32 6.56 6.72
N ASN A 91 -5.53 6.06 7.02
CA ASN A 91 -6.80 6.73 6.70
C ASN A 91 -6.79 7.32 5.29
N THR A 92 -6.31 6.54 4.32
CA THR A 92 -6.12 6.91 2.92
C THR A 92 -6.55 5.70 2.09
N SER A 93 -7.40 5.91 1.09
CA SER A 93 -7.80 4.86 0.15
C SER A 93 -6.71 4.69 -0.91
N VAL A 94 -6.36 3.46 -1.26
CA VAL A 94 -5.32 3.15 -2.24
C VAL A 94 -5.93 2.31 -3.36
N THR A 95 -5.73 2.75 -4.59
CA THR A 95 -6.10 2.02 -5.80
C THR A 95 -4.84 1.68 -6.59
N VAL A 96 -4.64 0.42 -6.91
CA VAL A 96 -3.55 -0.03 -7.78
C VAL A 96 -4.07 -0.11 -9.21
N THR A 97 -3.42 0.61 -10.11
CA THR A 97 -3.81 0.70 -11.53
C THR A 97 -2.65 0.23 -12.38
N ARG A 98 -2.91 -0.73 -13.27
CA ARG A 98 -1.99 -1.12 -14.33
C ARG A 98 -2.21 -0.20 -15.53
N PHE A 99 -1.14 0.38 -16.02
CA PHE A 99 -1.16 1.15 -17.27
C PHE A 99 -0.68 0.24 -18.40
N GLY A 100 -1.56 -0.03 -19.37
CA GLY A 100 -1.16 -0.75 -20.58
C GLY A 100 -0.29 0.15 -21.46
N ASP A 101 0.89 -0.35 -21.87
CA ASP A 101 1.65 0.29 -22.93
C ASP A 101 0.83 0.21 -24.22
N GLY A 102 0.68 1.33 -24.92
CA GLY A 102 -0.13 1.46 -26.14
C GLY A 102 0.50 0.77 -27.35
N GLY A 103 1.11 -0.40 -27.17
CA GLY A 103 1.77 -1.18 -28.20
C GLY A 103 0.77 -1.63 -29.26
N SER A 104 0.97 -1.11 -30.48
CA SER A 104 0.16 -1.39 -31.66
C SER A 104 -0.13 -2.88 -31.84
N SER A 105 -1.36 -3.29 -31.56
CA SER A 105 -1.90 -4.51 -32.16
C SER A 105 -2.18 -4.21 -33.63
N ILE A 106 -1.20 -4.46 -34.51
CA ILE A 106 -1.49 -4.69 -35.92
C ILE A 106 -2.21 -6.04 -35.99
N ALA A 107 -3.51 -6.03 -35.69
CA ALA A 107 -4.42 -7.10 -36.05
C ALA A 107 -5.25 -6.57 -37.23
N SER A 108 -4.84 -6.96 -38.43
CA SER A 108 -5.66 -6.81 -39.62
C SER A 108 -7.02 -7.49 -39.46
N SER A 109 -8.00 -6.91 -40.14
CA SER A 109 -9.37 -7.39 -40.44
C SER A 109 -10.48 -7.15 -39.40
N HIS A 110 -11.25 -6.10 -39.69
CA HIS A 110 -12.71 -6.00 -39.62
C HIS A 110 -13.41 -6.30 -38.28
N ALA A 111 -13.61 -5.25 -37.48
CA ALA A 111 -14.90 -4.98 -36.83
C ALA A 111 -14.96 -3.51 -36.39
N ILE A 112 -15.99 -2.80 -36.85
CA ILE A 112 -16.32 -1.44 -36.42
C ILE A 112 -16.80 -1.51 -34.98
N THR A 113 -15.96 -1.09 -34.04
CA THR A 113 -16.41 -0.54 -32.77
C THR A 113 -15.51 0.65 -32.45
N THR A 114 -16.12 1.75 -32.06
CA THR A 114 -15.49 2.99 -31.59
C THR A 114 -14.62 2.69 -30.36
N SER A 115 -13.43 2.14 -30.57
CA SER A 115 -12.43 1.92 -29.54
C SER A 115 -11.54 3.15 -29.53
N GLN A 116 -11.78 4.02 -28.55
CA GLN A 116 -10.82 5.03 -28.16
C GLN A 116 -9.53 4.27 -27.80
N SER A 117 -8.57 4.26 -28.71
CA SER A 117 -7.21 3.77 -28.49
C SER A 117 -6.45 4.74 -27.60
N GLY A 118 -6.93 4.90 -26.36
CA GLY A 118 -6.22 5.53 -25.27
C GLY A 118 -5.45 4.49 -24.46
N PRO A 119 -4.42 4.90 -23.69
CA PRO A 119 -3.75 4.01 -22.76
C PRO A 119 -4.78 3.36 -21.84
N ARG A 120 -4.80 2.02 -21.80
CA ARG A 120 -5.77 1.27 -21.01
C ARG A 120 -5.32 1.29 -19.55
N CYS A 121 -5.91 2.20 -18.77
CA CYS A 121 -5.75 2.22 -17.31
C CYS A 121 -6.74 1.23 -16.70
N GLN A 122 -6.24 0.14 -16.11
CA GLN A 122 -7.08 -0.85 -15.45
C GLN A 122 -6.79 -0.87 -13.95
N SER A 123 -7.79 -0.52 -13.14
CA SER A 123 -7.74 -0.79 -11.70
C SER A 123 -7.69 -2.30 -11.47
N VAL A 124 -6.65 -2.76 -10.78
CA VAL A 124 -6.42 -4.19 -10.48
C VAL A 124 -6.64 -4.51 -9.01
N TRP A 125 -6.64 -3.50 -8.14
CA TRP A 125 -6.95 -3.63 -6.71
C TRP A 125 -7.35 -2.29 -6.12
N GLN A 126 -8.21 -2.33 -5.11
CA GLN A 126 -8.62 -1.16 -4.34
C GLN A 126 -8.77 -1.57 -2.88
N SER A 127 -8.25 -0.75 -1.97
CA SER A 127 -8.45 -0.90 -0.53
C SER A 127 -9.93 -0.83 -0.19
N LYS A 128 -10.41 -1.72 0.68
CA LYS A 128 -11.83 -1.79 1.08
C LYS A 128 -12.08 -1.27 2.49
N VAL A 129 -11.04 -1.21 3.32
CA VAL A 129 -11.19 -0.90 4.75
C VAL A 129 -11.69 0.54 4.97
N SER A 130 -11.43 1.43 4.03
CA SER A 130 -11.79 2.85 4.13
C SER A 130 -13.13 3.20 3.48
N ASP A 131 -13.86 2.25 2.89
CA ASP A 131 -15.00 2.52 1.99
C ASP A 131 -16.16 3.30 2.64
N ASN A 132 -16.30 3.22 3.96
CA ASN A 132 -17.36 3.89 4.71
C ASN A 132 -16.97 5.26 5.28
N LYS A 133 -15.76 5.77 4.98
CA LYS A 133 -15.25 7.05 5.46
C LYS A 133 -14.75 7.88 4.27
N SER A 134 -15.07 9.17 4.24
CA SER A 134 -14.46 10.09 3.27
C SER A 134 -13.00 10.30 3.63
N VAL A 135 -12.09 9.74 2.83
CA VAL A 135 -10.64 9.83 3.00
C VAL A 135 -9.99 10.23 1.68
N PRO A 136 -8.78 10.83 1.70
CA PRO A 136 -8.00 11.04 0.49
C PRO A 136 -7.78 9.71 -0.26
N GLY A 137 -7.84 9.75 -1.59
CA GLY A 137 -7.54 8.62 -2.46
C GLY A 137 -6.20 8.79 -3.16
N LEU A 138 -5.40 7.73 -3.21
CA LEU A 138 -4.13 7.67 -3.93
C LEU A 138 -4.14 6.52 -4.94
N VAL A 139 -3.45 6.74 -6.07
CA VAL A 139 -3.29 5.73 -7.12
C VAL A 139 -1.84 5.27 -7.17
N LEU A 140 -1.61 3.96 -7.10
CA LEU A 140 -0.32 3.33 -7.35
C LEU A 140 -0.31 2.77 -8.76
N ALA A 141 0.66 3.21 -9.57
CA ALA A 141 0.86 2.70 -10.92
C ALA A 141 1.72 1.43 -10.90
N LEU A 142 1.29 0.42 -11.67
CA LEU A 142 2.08 -0.75 -12.05
C LEU A 142 2.51 -0.68 -13.51
#